data_AF-A0A267TE83-F1
#
_entry.id   AF-A0A267TE83-F1
#
_cell.length_a   1.000
_cell.length_b   1.000
_cell.length_c   1.000
_cell.angle_alpha   90.00
_cell.angle_beta   90.00
_cell.angle_gamma   90.00
#
_symmetry.space_group_name_H-M   'P 1'
#
loop_
_entity.id
_entity.type
_entity.pdbx_description
1 polymer ?
#
loop_
_entity_poly.entity_id
_entity_poly.type
_entity_poly.pdbx_seq_one_letter_code
_entity_poly.pdbx_strand_id
1 'polypeptide(L)'
;MKKLLLGVLLVASSYSFSQAQSNLSEYEAQYQKALLFYQNNDFEKARIAFSQLSNLRFNNPIVPYSYYFQALAAIKVGKYAEAEASLQNLQLRYPNWEKNEEVAYLYATIAFENKDYAKGLQIANAITSDSLKNDILDLKKNFLADITDPKKLTSLSEQFPDEILLKERIQAKSSEMSSTKDLQQYRLNKGFLNFAFLLPVNIDELSPDHPRRANQYVFDMYQGAKLAKAQLQKEKINVNLQVYDISNDGDQMLEVLNNAYFQTTDLLVGPLYSESNKLANAFCESYQIPLINPISNNEKLLEIFDKSFLAQPSVKMQAIKAAEYVTKQAFLGRNAAIYYTSSSTDSLLAEAYKQVLVKKGYDIEAFVKVTANSEVIASKIPDKKLSHVFWQLLIKRQAWQCSRLYRKICQRHL
;
A
#
# COMPACT_ATOMS: atom_id res chain seq x y z
N MET A 1 41.12 -4.67 20.20
CA MET A 1 42.17 -5.17 21.12
C MET A 1 41.73 -4.97 22.57
N LYS A 2 42.17 -5.85 23.49
CA LYS A 2 42.23 -5.76 24.98
C LYS A 2 41.46 -4.58 25.65
N LYS A 3 40.41 -4.79 26.46
CA LYS A 3 40.42 -5.28 27.87
C LYS A 3 41.53 -4.67 28.76
N LEU A 4 41.17 -3.65 29.56
CA LEU A 4 41.77 -3.11 30.82
C LEU A 4 41.06 -1.75 31.07
N LEU A 5 40.69 -1.27 32.26
CA LEU A 5 41.08 -1.57 33.65
C LEU A 5 39.87 -1.66 34.60
N LEU A 6 40.06 -2.29 35.77
CA LEU A 6 39.08 -2.32 36.87
C LEU A 6 39.79 -2.28 38.24
N GLY A 7 39.48 -1.27 39.08
CA GLY A 7 39.70 -1.26 40.54
C GLY A 7 41.07 -0.80 41.11
N VAL A 8 41.23 -0.44 42.40
CA VAL A 8 40.29 -0.11 43.53
C VAL A 8 40.98 0.87 44.54
N LEU A 9 40.24 1.41 45.53
CA LEU A 9 40.59 2.29 46.70
C LEU A 9 40.60 3.82 46.47
N LEU A 10 40.30 4.73 47.42
CA LEU A 10 40.22 4.84 48.93
C LEU A 10 41.52 5.25 49.66
N VAL A 11 41.54 6.23 50.58
CA VAL A 11 40.63 6.52 51.73
C VAL A 11 40.52 8.05 52.03
N ALA A 12 39.46 8.46 52.76
CA ALA A 12 39.36 9.62 53.69
C ALA A 12 38.36 10.77 53.38
N SER A 13 37.03 10.51 53.49
CA SER A 13 36.05 11.42 54.14
C SER A 13 34.62 10.81 54.15
N SER A 14 34.32 10.00 55.16
CA SER A 14 32.94 9.66 55.54
C SER A 14 32.27 10.91 56.16
N TYR A 15 31.06 11.33 55.78
CA TYR A 15 29.84 10.53 55.62
C TYR A 15 29.01 10.82 54.34
N SER A 16 29.43 11.74 53.46
CA SER A 16 28.62 12.16 52.30
C SER A 16 28.84 11.35 51.02
N PHE A 17 29.92 10.56 50.93
CA PHE A 17 30.30 9.88 49.68
C PHE A 17 29.48 8.61 49.37
N SER A 18 28.97 7.92 50.40
CA SER A 18 28.33 6.60 50.23
C SER A 18 27.02 6.64 49.43
N GLN A 19 26.22 7.71 49.58
CA GLN A 19 24.95 7.86 48.83
C GLN A 19 25.15 8.37 47.40
N ALA A 20 26.22 9.12 47.13
CA ALA A 20 26.54 9.56 45.77
C ALA A 20 26.96 8.36 44.89
N GLN A 21 27.72 7.43 45.49
CA GLN A 21 28.25 6.26 44.78
C GLN A 21 27.21 5.14 44.60
N SER A 22 26.23 5.00 45.50
CA SER A 22 25.09 4.08 45.31
C SER A 22 24.18 4.53 44.16
N ASN A 23 23.84 5.82 44.10
CA ASN A 23 22.94 6.37 43.09
C ASN A 23 23.52 6.30 41.67
N LEU A 24 24.85 6.39 41.53
CA LEU A 24 25.54 6.21 40.25
C LEU A 24 25.45 4.76 39.74
N SER A 25 25.78 3.80 40.61
CA SER A 25 25.75 2.36 40.27
C SER A 25 24.34 1.87 39.89
N GLU A 26 23.30 2.38 40.58
CA GLU A 26 21.91 2.06 40.23
C GLU A 26 21.51 2.64 38.87
N TYR A 27 21.89 3.90 38.58
CA TYR A 27 21.63 4.53 37.28
C TYR A 27 22.30 3.74 36.14
N GLU A 28 23.55 3.32 36.32
CA GLU A 28 24.29 2.51 35.34
C GLU A 28 23.59 1.17 35.09
N ALA A 29 23.14 0.47 36.14
CA ALA A 29 22.41 -0.80 35.99
C ALA A 29 21.08 -0.63 35.23
N GLN A 30 20.32 0.44 35.53
CA GLN A 30 19.08 0.76 34.81
C GLN A 30 19.35 1.17 33.35
N TYR A 31 20.42 1.92 33.08
CA TYR A 31 20.84 2.31 31.74
C TYR A 31 21.24 1.10 30.88
N GLN A 32 22.03 0.17 31.42
CA GLN A 32 22.38 -1.07 30.72
C GLN A 32 21.14 -1.91 30.40
N LYS A 33 20.15 -1.97 31.31
CA LYS A 33 18.87 -2.63 31.05
C LYS A 33 18.06 -1.94 29.94
N ALA A 34 18.05 -0.61 29.89
CA ALA A 34 17.41 0.15 28.81
C ALA A 34 18.10 -0.10 27.45
N LEU A 35 19.44 -0.18 27.44
CA LEU A 35 20.23 -0.48 26.25
C LEU A 35 19.98 -1.91 25.74
N LEU A 36 19.79 -2.90 26.62
CA LEU A 36 19.39 -4.26 26.23
C LEU A 36 18.03 -4.29 25.52
N PHE A 37 17.04 -3.49 25.96
CA PHE A 37 15.79 -3.37 25.21
C PHE A 37 16.03 -2.77 23.81
N TYR A 38 16.88 -1.75 23.69
CA TYR A 38 17.20 -1.14 22.40
C TYR A 38 17.90 -2.13 21.45
N GLN A 39 18.89 -2.87 21.95
CA GLN A 39 19.64 -3.89 21.18
C GLN A 39 18.75 -5.05 20.72
N ASN A 40 17.73 -5.41 21.51
CA ASN A 40 16.75 -6.44 21.15
C ASN A 40 15.61 -5.94 20.25
N ASN A 41 15.70 -4.71 19.71
CA ASN A 41 14.64 -4.03 18.92
C ASN A 41 13.33 -3.80 19.69
N ASP A 42 13.36 -3.87 21.01
CA ASP A 42 12.24 -3.66 21.94
C ASP A 42 12.00 -2.15 22.13
N PHE A 43 11.88 -1.38 21.04
CA PHE A 43 12.01 0.09 21.02
C PHE A 43 11.02 0.82 21.93
N GLU A 44 9.79 0.34 22.09
CA GLU A 44 8.83 0.93 23.05
C GLU A 44 9.29 0.76 24.52
N LYS A 45 9.83 -0.41 24.88
CA LYS A 45 10.38 -0.64 26.23
C LYS A 45 11.63 0.20 26.44
N ALA A 46 12.50 0.29 25.43
CA ALA A 46 13.70 1.12 25.45
C ALA A 46 13.33 2.60 25.66
N ARG A 47 12.40 3.15 24.87
CA ARG A 47 11.92 4.53 24.98
C ARG A 47 11.40 4.86 26.38
N ILE A 48 10.58 3.98 26.97
CA ILE A 48 10.03 4.16 28.32
C ILE A 48 11.13 4.05 29.39
N ALA A 49 12.06 3.13 29.25
CA ALA A 49 13.17 2.98 30.19
C ALA A 49 14.12 4.20 30.14
N PHE A 50 14.48 4.67 28.95
CA PHE A 50 15.32 5.85 28.79
C PHE A 50 14.60 7.14 29.21
N SER A 51 13.28 7.27 29.04
CA SER A 51 12.53 8.45 29.51
C SER A 51 12.47 8.59 31.03
N GLN A 52 12.59 7.48 31.77
CA GLN A 52 12.76 7.50 33.23
C GLN A 52 14.17 7.98 33.63
N LEU A 53 15.17 7.67 32.81
CA LEU A 53 16.59 7.99 33.02
C LEU A 53 16.97 9.39 32.53
N SER A 54 16.19 10.00 31.63
CA SER A 54 16.34 11.36 31.11
C SER A 54 15.67 12.43 32.01
N ASN A 55 15.64 12.18 33.32
CA ASN A 55 15.03 13.10 34.30
C ASN A 55 16.02 14.20 34.76
N LEU A 56 15.51 15.43 34.95
CA LEU A 56 16.26 16.58 35.46
C LEU A 56 16.95 16.34 36.81
N ARG A 57 16.43 15.42 37.64
CA ARG A 57 16.97 15.10 38.97
C ARG A 57 18.33 14.37 38.95
N PHE A 58 18.68 13.67 37.86
CA PHE A 58 19.95 12.97 37.74
C PHE A 58 21.02 13.88 37.16
N ASN A 59 22.17 14.02 37.82
CA ASN A 59 23.33 14.75 37.29
C ASN A 59 24.54 13.81 37.19
N ASN A 60 24.72 13.19 36.02
CA ASN A 60 25.70 12.15 35.74
C ASN A 60 26.14 12.27 34.26
N PRO A 61 27.43 12.12 33.91
CA PRO A 61 27.94 12.06 32.53
C PRO A 61 27.20 11.15 31.54
N ILE A 62 26.46 10.14 32.00
CA ILE A 62 25.70 9.19 31.15
C ILE A 62 24.32 9.75 30.76
N VAL A 63 23.77 10.72 31.50
CA VAL A 63 22.42 11.29 31.26
C VAL A 63 22.21 11.85 29.84
N PRO A 64 23.17 12.51 29.17
CA PRO A 64 23.03 12.92 27.78
C PRO A 64 22.65 11.77 26.83
N TYR A 65 23.29 10.61 27.02
CA TYR A 65 23.03 9.42 26.21
C TYR A 65 21.62 8.87 26.46
N SER A 66 21.07 9.01 27.67
CA SER A 66 19.68 8.60 27.95
C SER A 66 18.66 9.43 27.16
N TYR A 67 18.85 10.75 27.03
CA TYR A 67 18.01 11.56 26.13
C TYR A 67 18.18 11.12 24.66
N TYR A 68 19.43 10.93 24.22
CA TYR A 68 19.73 10.52 22.84
C TYR A 68 19.12 9.16 22.47
N PHE A 69 19.26 8.14 23.33
CA PHE A 69 18.66 6.82 23.10
C PHE A 69 17.13 6.83 23.28
N GLN A 70 16.56 7.70 24.13
CA GLN A 70 15.12 7.94 24.16
C GLN A 70 14.63 8.47 22.80
N ALA A 71 15.31 9.47 22.24
CA ALA A 71 14.96 10.07 20.96
C ALA A 71 15.09 9.05 19.80
N LEU A 72 16.19 8.31 19.74
CA LEU A 72 16.37 7.21 18.78
C LEU A 72 15.23 6.19 18.85
N ALA A 73 14.88 5.73 20.05
CA ALA A 73 13.81 4.76 20.25
C ALA A 73 12.43 5.34 19.88
N ALA A 74 12.19 6.62 20.17
CA ALA A 74 10.96 7.32 19.79
C ALA A 74 10.84 7.47 18.26
N ILE A 75 11.93 7.81 17.54
CA ILE A 75 11.96 7.84 16.06
C ILE A 75 11.62 6.47 15.48
N LYS A 76 12.21 5.38 16.00
CA LYS A 76 11.92 4.00 15.54
C LYS A 76 10.48 3.54 15.75
N VAL A 77 9.70 4.25 16.56
CA VAL A 77 8.27 3.99 16.82
C VAL A 77 7.36 5.06 16.18
N GLY A 78 7.91 6.01 15.43
CA GLY A 78 7.14 7.09 14.79
C GLY A 78 6.67 8.20 15.75
N LYS A 79 7.20 8.26 16.97
CA LYS A 79 6.85 9.26 18.00
C LYS A 79 7.71 10.51 17.87
N TYR A 80 7.69 11.13 16.69
CA TYR A 80 8.62 12.21 16.32
C TYR A 80 8.57 13.43 17.25
N ALA A 81 7.38 13.83 17.74
CA ALA A 81 7.26 14.94 18.68
C ALA A 81 7.88 14.65 20.07
N GLU A 82 7.84 13.39 20.52
CA GLU A 82 8.52 12.98 21.76
C GLU A 82 10.04 12.95 21.57
N ALA A 83 10.50 12.51 20.40
CA ALA A 83 11.91 12.55 20.04
C ALA A 83 12.44 13.99 19.99
N GLU A 84 11.74 14.89 19.30
CA GLU A 84 12.11 16.32 19.19
C GLU A 84 12.20 16.97 20.57
N ALA A 85 11.22 16.72 21.45
CA ALA A 85 11.24 17.21 22.83
C ALA A 85 12.40 16.64 23.67
N SER A 86 12.77 15.36 23.48
CA SER A 86 13.91 14.76 24.19
C SER A 86 15.24 15.36 23.74
N LEU A 87 15.41 15.58 22.42
CA LEU A 87 16.60 16.25 21.86
C LEU A 87 16.69 17.73 22.27
N GLN A 88 15.57 18.44 22.39
CA GLN A 88 15.56 19.82 22.88
C GLN A 88 16.04 19.90 24.34
N ASN A 89 15.57 18.99 25.21
CA ASN A 89 16.02 18.90 26.60
C ASN A 89 17.51 18.53 26.70
N LEU A 90 17.99 17.64 25.83
CA LEU A 90 19.40 17.28 25.72
C LEU A 90 20.27 18.50 25.39
N GLN A 91 19.93 19.26 24.34
CA GLN A 91 20.71 20.44 23.91
C GLN A 91 20.64 21.58 24.93
N LEU A 92 19.46 21.83 25.53
CA LEU A 92 19.29 22.86 26.56
C LEU A 92 20.18 22.60 27.79
N ARG A 93 20.33 21.32 28.16
CA ARG A 93 21.05 20.90 29.37
C ARG A 93 22.53 20.62 29.13
N TYR A 94 22.89 20.17 27.93
CA TYR A 94 24.23 19.75 27.53
C TYR A 94 24.62 20.37 26.18
N PRO A 95 24.69 21.72 26.08
CA PRO A 95 24.90 22.41 24.81
C PRO A 95 26.25 22.08 24.12
N ASN A 96 27.25 21.66 24.89
CA ASN A 96 28.58 21.28 24.40
C ASN A 96 28.78 19.75 24.33
N TRP A 97 27.72 18.97 24.09
CA TRP A 97 27.83 17.52 24.03
C TRP A 97 28.58 17.06 22.76
N GLU A 98 29.49 16.10 22.92
CA GLU A 98 30.41 15.66 21.85
C GLU A 98 29.69 15.12 20.60
N LYS A 99 28.45 14.62 20.75
CA LYS A 99 27.60 14.05 19.70
C LYS A 99 26.57 15.04 19.13
N ASN A 100 26.81 16.35 19.26
CA ASN A 100 25.89 17.39 18.76
C ASN A 100 25.55 17.25 17.26
N GLU A 101 26.47 16.78 16.42
CA GLU A 101 26.17 16.52 14.99
C GLU A 101 25.30 15.26 14.78
N GLU A 102 25.40 14.24 15.63
CA GLU A 102 24.45 13.12 15.62
C GLU A 102 23.05 13.59 16.05
N VAL A 103 22.97 14.53 17.00
CA VAL A 103 21.69 15.18 17.37
C VAL A 103 21.10 15.95 16.19
N ALA A 104 21.92 16.69 15.43
CA ALA A 104 21.49 17.37 14.20
C ALA A 104 20.99 16.36 13.14
N TYR A 105 21.67 15.23 12.97
CA TYR A 105 21.23 14.14 12.08
C TYR A 105 19.84 13.59 12.48
N LEU A 106 19.57 13.43 13.78
CA LEU A 106 18.25 13.01 14.26
C LEU A 106 17.17 14.08 14.03
N TYR A 107 17.46 15.37 14.17
CA TYR A 107 16.52 16.44 13.79
C TYR A 107 16.25 16.48 12.28
N ALA A 108 17.27 16.27 11.44
CA ALA A 108 17.08 16.15 9.99
C ALA A 108 16.17 14.96 9.65
N THR A 109 16.40 13.81 10.29
CA THR A 109 15.56 12.61 10.17
C THR A 109 14.10 12.92 10.56
N ILE A 110 13.87 13.55 11.72
CA ILE A 110 12.54 13.97 12.18
C ILE A 110 11.86 14.93 11.20
N ALA A 111 12.58 15.88 10.61
CA ALA A 111 12.03 16.82 9.64
C ALA A 111 11.63 16.12 8.34
N PHE A 112 12.46 15.20 7.82
CA PHE A 112 12.15 14.40 6.64
C PHE A 112 10.95 13.46 6.83
N GLU A 113 10.88 12.77 7.98
CA GLU A 113 9.73 11.93 8.37
C GLU A 113 8.41 12.73 8.42
N ASN A 114 8.47 13.97 8.92
CA ASN A 114 7.34 14.91 8.90
C ASN A 114 7.08 15.57 7.52
N LYS A 115 7.83 15.18 6.47
CA LYS A 115 7.74 15.69 5.08
C LYS A 115 8.08 17.18 4.93
N ASP A 116 8.78 17.73 5.92
CA ASP A 116 9.41 19.06 5.89
C ASP A 116 10.83 18.92 5.34
N TYR A 117 10.90 18.63 4.04
CA TYR A 117 12.15 18.44 3.32
C TYR A 117 13.05 19.69 3.32
N ALA A 118 12.49 20.89 3.47
CA ALA A 118 13.27 22.12 3.51
C ALA A 118 14.04 22.23 4.84
N LYS A 119 13.36 22.04 5.98
CA LYS A 119 14.03 21.94 7.30
C LYS A 119 15.01 20.76 7.34
N GLY A 120 14.62 19.61 6.77
CA GLY A 120 15.48 18.42 6.68
C GLY A 120 16.78 18.67 5.92
N LEU A 121 16.71 19.23 4.71
CA LEU A 121 17.88 19.59 3.90
C LEU A 121 18.73 20.68 4.56
N GLN A 122 18.12 21.72 5.13
CA GLN A 122 18.84 22.78 5.82
C GLN A 122 19.68 22.24 6.97
N ILE A 123 19.12 21.36 7.80
CA ILE A 123 19.85 20.75 8.93
C ILE A 123 20.90 19.78 8.40
N ALA A 124 20.56 18.91 7.45
CA ALA A 124 21.49 17.94 6.86
C ALA A 124 22.71 18.60 6.18
N ASN A 125 22.54 19.77 5.57
CA ASN A 125 23.60 20.54 4.92
C ASN A 125 24.49 21.32 5.89
N ALA A 126 24.06 21.50 7.15
CA ALA A 126 24.86 22.14 8.19
C ALA A 126 25.78 21.16 8.94
N ILE A 127 25.64 19.85 8.73
CA ILE A 127 26.46 18.82 9.40
C ILE A 127 27.78 18.66 8.64
N THR A 128 28.91 18.71 9.36
CA THR A 128 30.24 18.75 8.73
C THR A 128 31.10 17.50 8.96
N SER A 129 30.69 16.58 9.84
CA SER A 129 31.44 15.37 10.17
C SER A 129 31.55 14.40 9.00
N ASP A 130 32.78 14.06 8.65
CA ASP A 130 33.12 12.99 7.71
C ASP A 130 32.50 11.64 8.12
N SER A 131 32.26 11.38 9.41
CA SER A 131 31.69 10.10 9.87
C SER A 131 30.22 9.93 9.50
N LEU A 132 29.47 11.02 9.37
CA LEU A 132 28.02 11.02 9.06
C LEU A 132 27.75 11.29 7.57
N LYS A 133 28.77 11.64 6.79
CA LYS A 133 28.65 12.06 5.39
C LYS A 133 27.90 11.07 4.49
N ASN A 134 28.17 9.77 4.67
CA ASN A 134 27.48 8.71 3.92
C ASN A 134 26.04 8.52 4.41
N ASP A 135 25.83 8.47 5.73
CA ASP A 135 24.49 8.33 6.32
C ASP A 135 23.57 9.50 5.91
N ILE A 136 24.10 10.73 5.85
CA ILE A 136 23.38 11.92 5.37
C ILE A 136 23.04 11.81 3.87
N LEU A 137 23.97 11.31 3.05
CA LEU A 137 23.73 11.11 1.62
C LEU A 137 22.61 10.08 1.39
N ASP A 138 22.64 8.96 2.11
CA ASP A 138 21.61 7.93 2.03
C ASP A 138 20.26 8.42 2.58
N LEU A 139 20.27 9.15 3.70
CA LEU A 139 19.08 9.81 4.28
C LEU A 139 18.41 10.73 3.24
N LYS A 140 19.18 11.66 2.66
CA LYS A 140 18.67 12.55 1.60
C LYS A 140 18.17 11.77 0.39
N LYS A 141 18.95 10.81 -0.11
CA LYS A 141 18.61 10.04 -1.31
C LYS A 141 17.26 9.32 -1.15
N ASN A 142 17.04 8.69 -0.01
CA ASN A 142 15.78 8.00 0.30
C ASN A 142 14.60 8.99 0.34
N PHE A 143 14.68 10.05 1.15
CA PHE A 143 13.56 10.99 1.29
C PHE A 143 13.31 11.88 0.06
N LEU A 144 14.34 12.19 -0.73
CA LEU A 144 14.15 12.91 -2.01
C LEU A 144 13.51 12.01 -3.08
N ALA A 145 13.71 10.68 -3.02
CA ALA A 145 13.06 9.73 -3.92
C ALA A 145 11.53 9.68 -3.74
N ASP A 146 11.02 9.95 -2.53
CA ASP A 146 9.58 10.02 -2.23
C ASP A 146 8.89 11.28 -2.78
N ILE A 147 9.65 12.28 -3.24
CA ILE A 147 9.07 13.52 -3.79
C ILE A 147 8.57 13.27 -5.22
N THR A 148 7.26 13.02 -5.35
CA THR A 148 6.57 12.79 -6.63
C THR A 148 6.11 14.09 -7.31
N ASP A 149 5.77 15.14 -6.56
CA ASP A 149 5.33 16.43 -7.12
C ASP A 149 6.51 17.19 -7.79
N PRO A 150 6.46 17.46 -9.11
CA PRO A 150 7.50 18.23 -9.80
C PRO A 150 7.60 19.68 -9.28
N LYS A 151 6.50 20.33 -8.88
CA LYS A 151 6.54 21.72 -8.40
C LYS A 151 7.30 21.82 -7.08
N LYS A 152 7.02 20.91 -6.14
CA LYS A 152 7.77 20.80 -4.88
C LYS A 152 9.25 20.54 -5.13
N LEU A 153 9.59 19.65 -6.06
CA LEU A 153 10.99 19.35 -6.43
C LEU A 153 11.71 20.60 -6.99
N THR A 154 11.08 21.34 -7.92
CA THR A 154 11.63 22.60 -8.45
C THR A 154 11.84 23.63 -7.34
N SER A 155 10.82 23.86 -6.48
CA SER A 155 10.93 24.85 -5.40
C SER A 155 12.02 24.53 -4.37
N LEU A 156 12.29 23.25 -4.12
CA LEU A 156 13.40 22.83 -3.26
C LEU A 156 14.75 23.06 -3.96
N SER A 157 14.85 22.80 -5.27
CA SER A 157 16.09 23.06 -6.02
C SER A 157 16.40 24.56 -6.17
N GLU A 158 15.39 25.42 -6.12
CA GLU A 158 15.56 26.88 -6.07
C GLU A 158 16.05 27.35 -4.68
N GLN A 159 15.57 26.72 -3.60
CA GLN A 159 15.98 27.01 -2.23
C GLN A 159 17.37 26.44 -1.88
N PHE A 160 17.74 25.30 -2.46
CA PHE A 160 19.00 24.59 -2.23
C PHE A 160 19.76 24.42 -3.56
N PRO A 161 20.26 25.51 -4.16
CA PRO A 161 20.85 25.51 -5.50
C PRO A 161 22.16 24.71 -5.59
N ASP A 162 22.78 24.32 -4.48
CA ASP A 162 24.01 23.51 -4.46
C ASP A 162 23.74 22.01 -4.21
N GLU A 163 22.49 21.61 -3.94
CA GLU A 163 22.13 20.21 -3.69
C GLU A 163 22.10 19.38 -4.99
N ILE A 164 23.18 18.62 -5.23
CA ILE A 164 23.37 17.82 -6.45
C ILE A 164 22.22 16.81 -6.65
N LEU A 165 21.76 16.16 -5.58
CA LEU A 165 20.68 15.15 -5.64
C LEU A 165 19.36 15.72 -6.18
N LEU A 166 19.06 17.01 -5.93
CA LEU A 166 17.88 17.67 -6.50
C LEU A 166 18.05 17.95 -7.99
N LYS A 167 19.23 18.39 -8.43
CA LYS A 167 19.54 18.63 -9.85
C LYS A 167 19.45 17.36 -10.67
N GLU A 168 20.08 16.28 -10.22
CA GLU A 168 20.04 14.97 -10.88
C GLU A 168 18.59 14.47 -11.05
N ARG A 169 17.77 14.61 -9.99
CA ARG A 169 16.37 14.18 -10.01
C ARG A 169 15.48 15.04 -10.92
N ILE A 170 15.72 16.36 -11.00
CA ILE A 170 15.04 17.23 -11.97
C ILE A 170 15.45 16.88 -13.40
N GLN A 171 16.74 16.64 -13.64
CA GLN A 171 17.25 16.29 -14.96
C GLN A 171 16.65 14.96 -15.45
N ALA A 172 16.69 13.90 -14.64
CA ALA A 172 16.09 12.61 -14.96
C ALA A 172 14.60 12.74 -15.34
N LYS A 173 13.83 13.46 -14.51
CA LYS A 173 12.40 13.70 -14.75
C LYS A 173 12.13 14.55 -15.99
N SER A 174 13.03 15.46 -16.35
CA SER A 174 12.94 16.24 -17.59
C SER A 174 13.19 15.38 -18.84
N SER A 175 14.15 14.45 -18.79
CA SER A 175 14.39 13.49 -19.88
C SER A 175 13.23 12.49 -20.05
N GLU A 176 12.66 11.99 -18.96
CA GLU A 176 11.43 11.18 -18.98
C GLU A 176 10.24 11.95 -19.59
N MET A 177 10.12 13.24 -19.29
CA MET A 177 9.05 14.09 -19.82
C MET A 177 9.22 14.44 -21.32
N SER A 178 10.45 14.40 -21.85
CA SER A 178 10.68 14.47 -23.30
C SER A 178 10.35 13.15 -23.96
N SER A 179 10.94 12.04 -23.48
CA SER A 179 10.76 10.72 -24.09
C SER A 179 9.30 10.26 -24.09
N THR A 180 8.53 10.56 -23.04
CA THR A 180 7.08 10.31 -23.00
C THR A 180 6.32 11.07 -24.08
N LYS A 181 6.65 12.33 -24.39
CA LYS A 181 6.02 13.11 -25.47
C LYS A 181 6.40 12.58 -26.85
N ASP A 182 7.67 12.27 -27.05
CA ASP A 182 8.17 11.72 -28.31
C ASP A 182 7.54 10.34 -28.59
N LEU A 183 7.43 9.49 -27.56
CA LEU A 183 6.70 8.21 -27.62
C LEU A 183 5.20 8.43 -27.90
N GLN A 184 4.54 9.41 -27.28
CA GLN A 184 3.13 9.71 -27.57
C GLN A 184 2.91 10.16 -29.02
N GLN A 185 3.78 11.02 -29.56
CA GLN A 185 3.72 11.39 -30.99
C GLN A 185 3.97 10.18 -31.91
N TYR A 186 4.95 9.35 -31.59
CA TYR A 186 5.21 8.11 -32.32
C TYR A 186 3.99 7.18 -32.32
N ARG A 187 3.35 6.96 -31.17
CA ARG A 187 2.14 6.14 -31.03
C ARG A 187 0.98 6.64 -31.90
N LEU A 188 0.77 7.96 -31.97
CA LEU A 188 -0.26 8.57 -32.83
C LEU A 188 0.03 8.40 -34.33
N ASN A 189 1.30 8.42 -34.73
CA ASN A 189 1.69 8.50 -36.14
C ASN A 189 2.04 7.15 -36.80
N LYS A 190 2.29 6.08 -36.02
CA LYS A 190 2.82 4.79 -36.55
C LYS A 190 1.87 3.97 -37.42
N GLY A 191 0.57 4.28 -37.46
CA GLY A 191 -0.41 3.64 -38.36
C GLY A 191 -0.86 2.21 -37.97
N PHE A 192 -0.53 1.76 -36.76
CA PHE A 192 -0.98 0.51 -36.16
C PHE A 192 -1.06 0.66 -34.62
N LEU A 193 -1.75 -0.26 -33.96
CA LEU A 193 -1.87 -0.33 -32.50
C LEU A 193 -1.16 -1.56 -31.94
N ASN A 194 -0.41 -1.38 -30.85
CA ASN A 194 0.25 -2.42 -30.08
C ASN A 194 -0.56 -2.68 -28.81
N PHE A 195 -1.23 -3.84 -28.74
CA PHE A 195 -1.95 -4.28 -27.56
C PHE A 195 -1.10 -5.31 -26.82
N ALA A 196 -0.72 -5.01 -25.58
CA ALA A 196 0.01 -5.93 -24.72
C ALA A 196 -0.94 -6.59 -23.71
N PHE A 197 -0.87 -7.92 -23.64
CA PHE A 197 -1.66 -8.74 -22.73
C PHE A 197 -0.72 -9.34 -21.68
N LEU A 198 -0.88 -8.94 -20.42
CA LEU A 198 -0.10 -9.44 -19.28
C LEU A 198 -0.91 -10.53 -18.59
N LEU A 199 -0.65 -11.79 -18.93
CA LEU A 199 -1.50 -12.92 -18.54
C LEU A 199 -0.70 -13.98 -17.80
N PRO A 200 -1.22 -14.60 -16.74
CA PRO A 200 -0.61 -15.78 -16.13
C PRO A 200 -0.95 -17.00 -16.98
N VAL A 201 -0.19 -17.19 -18.06
CA VAL A 201 -0.31 -18.37 -18.91
C VAL A 201 0.21 -19.58 -18.13
N ASN A 202 1.29 -19.39 -17.37
CA ASN A 202 2.08 -20.42 -16.69
C ASN A 202 2.48 -21.53 -17.69
N ILE A 203 3.26 -21.16 -18.71
CA ILE A 203 3.65 -22.10 -19.78
C ILE A 203 4.33 -23.36 -19.22
N ASP A 204 5.10 -23.22 -18.13
CA ASP A 204 5.80 -24.34 -17.47
C ASP A 204 4.86 -25.35 -16.78
N GLU A 205 3.61 -24.98 -16.50
CA GLU A 205 2.60 -25.86 -15.88
C GLU A 205 1.78 -26.66 -16.91
N LEU A 206 2.11 -26.56 -18.20
CA LEU A 206 1.37 -27.22 -19.29
C LEU A 206 1.71 -28.71 -19.45
N SER A 207 1.07 -29.55 -18.64
CA SER A 207 1.05 -31.01 -18.84
C SER A 207 -0.03 -31.45 -19.86
N PRO A 208 0.30 -32.21 -20.92
CA PRO A 208 -0.67 -32.83 -21.82
C PRO A 208 -1.64 -33.80 -21.12
N ASP A 209 -1.21 -34.40 -20.01
CA ASP A 209 -1.93 -35.45 -19.30
C ASP A 209 -2.99 -34.90 -18.32
N HIS A 210 -3.08 -33.57 -18.16
CA HIS A 210 -4.00 -32.91 -17.24
C HIS A 210 -5.15 -32.22 -17.99
N PRO A 211 -6.30 -32.90 -18.22
CA PRO A 211 -7.41 -32.37 -19.02
C PRO A 211 -8.15 -31.17 -18.37
N ARG A 212 -7.80 -30.79 -17.14
CA ARG A 212 -8.29 -29.56 -16.49
C ARG A 212 -7.13 -28.60 -16.23
N ARG A 213 -6.86 -27.75 -17.20
CA ARG A 213 -5.94 -26.61 -17.05
C ARG A 213 -6.60 -25.54 -16.16
N ALA A 214 -5.96 -25.17 -15.05
CA ALA A 214 -6.43 -24.07 -14.20
C ALA A 214 -6.55 -22.75 -14.99
N ASN A 215 -5.62 -22.53 -15.93
CA ASN A 215 -5.52 -21.31 -16.74
C ASN A 215 -6.30 -21.36 -18.06
N GLN A 216 -7.27 -22.28 -18.23
CA GLN A 216 -8.07 -22.37 -19.47
C GLN A 216 -8.68 -21.02 -19.90
N TYR A 217 -9.13 -20.22 -18.93
CA TYR A 217 -9.69 -18.88 -19.17
C TYR A 217 -8.70 -17.90 -19.84
N VAL A 218 -7.39 -18.06 -19.62
CA VAL A 218 -6.33 -17.26 -20.26
C VAL A 218 -6.24 -17.61 -21.73
N PHE A 219 -6.25 -18.90 -22.06
CA PHE A 219 -6.25 -19.38 -23.45
C PHE A 219 -7.52 -18.95 -24.19
N ASP A 220 -8.69 -19.10 -23.56
CA ASP A 220 -9.97 -18.68 -24.15
C ASP A 220 -9.97 -17.18 -24.48
N MET A 221 -9.46 -16.35 -23.56
CA MET A 221 -9.33 -14.91 -23.77
C MET A 221 -8.32 -14.57 -24.88
N TYR A 222 -7.17 -15.25 -24.95
CA TYR A 222 -6.19 -15.01 -26.02
C TYR A 222 -6.73 -15.44 -27.40
N GLN A 223 -7.46 -16.55 -27.51
CA GLN A 223 -8.14 -16.90 -28.76
C GLN A 223 -9.22 -15.87 -29.13
N GLY A 224 -9.99 -15.37 -28.16
CA GLY A 224 -10.92 -14.26 -28.35
C GLY A 224 -10.23 -13.00 -28.89
N ALA A 225 -9.07 -12.62 -28.32
CA ALA A 225 -8.26 -11.50 -28.79
C ALA A 225 -7.73 -11.69 -30.23
N LYS A 226 -7.35 -12.92 -30.61
CA LYS A 226 -6.97 -13.25 -32.00
C LYS A 226 -8.15 -13.13 -32.98
N LEU A 227 -9.34 -13.58 -32.59
CA LEU A 227 -10.56 -13.41 -33.40
C LEU A 227 -10.91 -11.92 -33.56
N ALA A 228 -10.83 -11.14 -32.48
CA ALA A 228 -11.03 -9.69 -32.51
C ALA A 228 -10.00 -8.98 -33.41
N LYS A 229 -8.71 -9.33 -33.33
CA LYS A 229 -7.67 -8.84 -34.24
C LYS A 229 -8.00 -9.13 -35.72
N ALA A 230 -8.45 -10.35 -36.03
CA ALA A 230 -8.82 -10.72 -37.39
C ALA A 230 -10.05 -9.96 -37.90
N GLN A 231 -10.95 -9.55 -37.02
CA GLN A 231 -12.09 -8.69 -37.35
C GLN A 231 -11.64 -7.23 -37.58
N LEU A 232 -10.85 -6.66 -36.66
CA LEU A 232 -10.28 -5.31 -36.77
C LEU A 232 -9.46 -5.12 -38.06
N GLN A 233 -8.73 -6.16 -38.50
CA GLN A 233 -8.00 -6.12 -39.77
C GLN A 233 -8.92 -5.95 -41.00
N LYS A 234 -10.13 -6.54 -41.00
CA LYS A 234 -11.13 -6.32 -42.07
C LYS A 234 -11.68 -4.89 -42.06
N GLU A 235 -11.76 -4.31 -40.87
CA GLU A 235 -12.14 -2.91 -40.62
C GLU A 235 -10.96 -1.94 -40.88
N LYS A 236 -9.83 -2.44 -41.41
CA LYS A 236 -8.59 -1.71 -41.73
C LYS A 236 -7.86 -1.15 -40.50
N ILE A 237 -8.14 -1.69 -39.32
CA ILE A 237 -7.45 -1.34 -38.07
C ILE A 237 -6.33 -2.37 -37.84
N ASN A 238 -5.08 -1.95 -38.03
CA ASN A 238 -3.91 -2.80 -37.85
C ASN A 238 -3.57 -2.95 -36.36
N VAL A 239 -3.66 -4.17 -35.83
CA VAL A 239 -3.33 -4.47 -34.43
C VAL A 239 -2.20 -5.51 -34.33
N ASN A 240 -1.13 -5.15 -33.64
CA ASN A 240 -0.14 -6.09 -33.11
C ASN A 240 -0.59 -6.55 -31.73
N LEU A 241 -0.58 -7.86 -31.52
CA LEU A 241 -1.01 -8.50 -30.28
C LEU A 241 0.24 -9.13 -29.65
N GLN A 242 0.66 -8.59 -28.51
CA GLN A 242 1.79 -9.09 -27.72
C GLN A 242 1.23 -9.75 -26.46
N VAL A 243 1.83 -10.87 -26.04
CA VAL A 243 1.45 -11.57 -24.80
C VAL A 243 2.73 -11.76 -23.99
N TYR A 244 2.65 -11.44 -22.71
CA TYR A 244 3.71 -11.65 -21.74
C TYR A 244 3.16 -12.55 -20.64
N ASP A 245 3.86 -13.65 -20.36
CA ASP A 245 3.52 -14.54 -19.24
C ASP A 245 3.96 -13.86 -17.94
N ILE A 246 3.01 -13.43 -17.11
CA ILE A 246 3.27 -12.65 -15.89
C ILE A 246 2.53 -13.26 -14.71
N SER A 247 3.33 -13.72 -13.74
CA SER A 247 2.86 -14.17 -12.44
C SER A 247 2.65 -12.99 -11.47
N ASN A 248 2.38 -13.25 -10.18
CA ASN A 248 2.28 -12.21 -9.14
C ASN A 248 3.66 -11.79 -8.61
N ASP A 249 4.60 -11.57 -9.53
CA ASP A 249 6.00 -11.26 -9.25
C ASP A 249 6.32 -9.84 -9.74
N GLY A 250 6.97 -9.06 -8.87
CA GLY A 250 7.39 -7.69 -9.16
C GLY A 250 8.60 -7.63 -10.08
N ASP A 251 9.55 -8.56 -9.95
CA ASP A 251 10.81 -8.54 -10.68
C ASP A 251 10.58 -8.96 -12.15
N GLN A 252 9.75 -9.98 -12.39
CA GLN A 252 9.28 -10.34 -13.74
C GLN A 252 8.56 -9.16 -14.43
N MET A 253 7.77 -8.40 -13.67
CA MET A 253 7.07 -7.23 -14.20
C MET A 253 8.06 -6.09 -14.53
N LEU A 254 9.07 -5.84 -13.69
CA LEU A 254 10.13 -4.87 -13.95
C LEU A 254 10.95 -5.22 -15.20
N GLU A 255 11.24 -6.50 -15.45
CA GLU A 255 11.89 -6.95 -16.70
C GLU A 255 11.04 -6.57 -17.93
N VAL A 256 9.73 -6.82 -17.90
CA VAL A 256 8.81 -6.43 -18.98
C VAL A 256 8.71 -4.92 -19.15
N LEU A 257 8.72 -4.13 -18.08
CA LEU A 257 8.73 -2.65 -18.17
C LEU A 257 9.99 -2.10 -18.85
N ASN A 258 11.13 -2.77 -18.68
CA ASN A 258 12.40 -2.41 -19.33
C ASN A 258 12.49 -2.89 -20.80
N ASN A 259 11.54 -3.67 -21.29
CA ASN A 259 11.53 -4.14 -22.67
C ASN A 259 11.13 -3.02 -23.66
N ALA A 260 12.04 -2.66 -24.57
CA ALA A 260 11.81 -1.61 -25.56
C ALA A 260 10.56 -1.82 -26.44
N TYR A 261 10.19 -3.07 -26.75
CA TYR A 261 8.95 -3.35 -27.49
C TYR A 261 7.71 -3.10 -26.63
N PHE A 262 7.74 -3.47 -25.34
CA PHE A 262 6.65 -3.22 -24.41
C PHE A 262 6.38 -1.72 -24.21
N GLN A 263 7.43 -0.90 -24.19
CA GLN A 263 7.31 0.57 -24.07
C GLN A 263 6.53 1.20 -25.25
N THR A 264 6.44 0.52 -26.40
CA THR A 264 5.63 0.97 -27.56
C THR A 264 4.14 0.62 -27.48
N THR A 265 3.67 0.04 -26.36
CA THR A 265 2.26 -0.34 -26.12
C THR A 265 1.32 0.87 -26.15
N ASP A 266 0.15 0.69 -26.77
CA ASP A 266 -0.95 1.68 -26.80
C ASP A 266 -2.14 1.29 -25.93
N LEU A 267 -2.26 0.00 -25.58
CA LEU A 267 -3.30 -0.54 -24.71
C LEU A 267 -2.73 -1.70 -23.89
N LEU A 268 -2.89 -1.65 -22.57
CA LEU A 268 -2.50 -2.74 -21.68
C LEU A 268 -3.73 -3.51 -21.22
N VAL A 269 -3.69 -4.85 -21.31
CA VAL A 269 -4.77 -5.75 -20.86
C VAL A 269 -4.21 -6.68 -19.78
N GLY A 270 -4.78 -6.62 -18.58
CA GLY A 270 -4.15 -7.17 -17.38
C GLY A 270 -3.07 -6.22 -16.82
N PRO A 271 -2.29 -6.63 -15.81
CA PRO A 271 -2.16 -7.99 -15.30
C PRO A 271 -3.32 -8.40 -14.39
N LEU A 272 -3.32 -9.66 -13.92
CA LEU A 272 -4.45 -10.21 -13.15
C LEU A 272 -4.23 -10.23 -11.63
N TYR A 273 -2.98 -10.09 -11.18
CA TYR A 273 -2.60 -10.20 -9.77
C TYR A 273 -2.12 -8.87 -9.18
N SER A 274 -2.08 -8.76 -7.84
CA SER A 274 -2.01 -7.47 -7.15
C SER A 274 -0.67 -6.75 -7.31
N GLU A 275 0.46 -7.45 -7.24
CA GLU A 275 1.78 -6.80 -7.21
C GLU A 275 2.18 -6.30 -8.59
N SER A 276 2.07 -7.17 -9.61
CA SER A 276 2.26 -6.79 -11.01
C SER A 276 1.27 -5.70 -11.44
N ASN A 277 0.05 -5.66 -10.89
CA ASN A 277 -0.90 -4.56 -11.16
C ASN A 277 -0.40 -3.21 -10.65
N LYS A 278 0.22 -3.13 -9.47
CA LYS A 278 0.71 -1.83 -8.94
C LYS A 278 1.75 -1.23 -9.90
N LEU A 279 2.70 -2.04 -10.33
CA LEU A 279 3.77 -1.64 -11.26
C LEU A 279 3.20 -1.29 -12.66
N ALA A 280 2.28 -2.11 -13.18
CA ALA A 280 1.61 -1.84 -14.44
C ALA A 280 0.77 -0.54 -14.43
N ASN A 281 0.07 -0.25 -13.32
CA ASN A 281 -0.67 1.01 -13.16
C ASN A 281 0.28 2.22 -13.17
N ALA A 282 1.37 2.19 -12.39
CA ALA A 282 2.34 3.30 -12.35
C ALA A 282 2.97 3.58 -13.73
N PHE A 283 3.25 2.52 -14.51
CA PHE A 283 3.67 2.64 -15.91
C PHE A 283 2.56 3.24 -16.80
N CYS A 284 1.34 2.69 -16.75
CA CYS A 284 0.21 3.20 -17.54
C CYS A 284 -0.13 4.66 -17.24
N GLU A 285 -0.06 5.08 -15.98
CA GLU A 285 -0.25 6.47 -15.55
C GLU A 285 0.83 7.39 -16.13
N SER A 286 2.11 7.01 -15.96
CA SER A 286 3.27 7.79 -16.44
C SER A 286 3.26 7.98 -17.96
N TYR A 287 2.95 6.91 -18.70
CA TYR A 287 2.94 6.90 -20.17
C TYR A 287 1.55 7.17 -20.78
N GLN A 288 0.54 7.44 -19.94
CA GLN A 288 -0.85 7.75 -20.29
C GLN A 288 -1.57 6.68 -21.15
N ILE A 289 -1.16 5.42 -20.99
CA ILE A 289 -1.63 4.23 -21.71
C ILE A 289 -2.90 3.68 -21.05
N PRO A 290 -4.05 3.58 -21.75
CA PRO A 290 -5.24 2.93 -21.22
C PRO A 290 -4.97 1.49 -20.72
N LEU A 291 -5.57 1.16 -19.58
CA LEU A 291 -5.43 -0.12 -18.88
C LEU A 291 -6.80 -0.80 -18.79
N ILE A 292 -6.91 -2.04 -19.27
CA ILE A 292 -8.15 -2.83 -19.16
C ILE A 292 -7.91 -4.05 -18.27
N ASN A 293 -8.66 -4.14 -17.18
CA ASN A 293 -8.75 -5.33 -16.34
C ASN A 293 -9.80 -6.29 -16.95
N PRO A 294 -9.41 -7.45 -17.50
CA PRO A 294 -10.31 -8.25 -18.34
C PRO A 294 -11.30 -9.12 -17.54
N ILE A 295 -10.99 -9.43 -16.29
CA ILE A 295 -11.79 -10.36 -15.45
C ILE A 295 -12.22 -9.79 -14.10
N SER A 296 -11.70 -8.62 -13.71
CA SER A 296 -11.96 -8.06 -12.38
C SER A 296 -13.27 -7.29 -12.35
N ASN A 297 -13.98 -7.38 -11.22
CA ASN A 297 -15.15 -6.59 -10.87
C ASN A 297 -14.89 -5.63 -9.69
N ASN A 298 -13.62 -5.48 -9.28
CA ASN A 298 -13.19 -4.63 -8.17
C ASN A 298 -13.05 -3.18 -8.63
N GLU A 299 -13.97 -2.31 -8.19
CA GLU A 299 -13.96 -0.88 -8.52
C GLU A 299 -12.74 -0.11 -8.03
N LYS A 300 -12.02 -0.60 -7.02
CA LYS A 300 -10.78 0.06 -6.54
C LYS A 300 -9.70 0.15 -7.62
N LEU A 301 -9.74 -0.72 -8.63
CA LEU A 301 -8.81 -0.67 -9.76
C LEU A 301 -9.08 0.53 -10.70
N LEU A 302 -10.25 1.17 -10.60
CA LEU A 302 -10.61 2.40 -11.31
C LEU A 302 -10.19 3.67 -10.56
N GLU A 303 -9.90 3.56 -9.25
CA GLU A 303 -9.53 4.68 -8.39
C GLU A 303 -8.04 5.06 -8.50
N ILE A 304 -7.23 4.19 -9.12
CA ILE A 304 -5.76 4.36 -9.24
C ILE A 304 -5.41 5.29 -10.40
N PHE A 305 -6.08 5.15 -11.54
CA PHE A 305 -5.73 5.82 -12.79
C PHE A 305 -6.98 6.05 -13.66
N ASP A 306 -7.13 7.24 -14.23
CA ASP A 306 -8.35 7.70 -14.91
C ASP A 306 -8.66 6.97 -16.23
N LYS A 307 -7.64 6.36 -16.87
CA LYS A 307 -7.81 5.46 -18.02
C LYS A 307 -7.68 3.98 -17.66
N SER A 308 -7.91 3.64 -16.39
CA SER A 308 -8.18 2.27 -15.98
C SER A 308 -9.65 1.92 -16.22
N PHE A 309 -9.89 0.74 -16.78
CA PHE A 309 -11.21 0.23 -17.12
C PHE A 309 -11.39 -1.22 -16.65
N LEU A 310 -12.64 -1.61 -16.36
CA LEU A 310 -13.01 -3.00 -16.16
C LEU A 310 -13.77 -3.48 -17.41
N ALA A 311 -13.40 -4.64 -17.97
CA ALA A 311 -14.18 -5.27 -19.03
C ALA A 311 -15.51 -5.85 -18.53
N GLN A 312 -15.66 -6.02 -17.21
CA GLN A 312 -16.88 -6.48 -16.55
C GLN A 312 -17.44 -5.40 -15.62
N PRO A 313 -18.78 -5.28 -15.46
CA PRO A 313 -19.37 -4.32 -14.53
C PRO A 313 -18.87 -4.55 -13.10
N SER A 314 -18.55 -3.48 -12.37
CA SER A 314 -18.12 -3.60 -10.96
C SER A 314 -19.23 -4.18 -10.09
N VAL A 315 -18.84 -4.74 -8.94
CA VAL A 315 -19.77 -5.28 -7.93
C VAL A 315 -20.89 -4.28 -7.58
N LYS A 316 -20.55 -3.01 -7.38
CA LYS A 316 -21.52 -1.92 -7.11
C LYS A 316 -22.41 -1.61 -8.31
N MET A 317 -21.88 -1.62 -9.54
CA MET A 317 -22.70 -1.42 -10.74
C MET A 317 -23.72 -2.56 -10.92
N GLN A 318 -23.32 -3.82 -10.66
CA GLN A 318 -24.21 -4.97 -10.67
C GLN A 318 -25.33 -4.80 -9.63
N ALA A 319 -25.00 -4.41 -8.40
CA ALA A 319 -25.97 -4.13 -7.34
C ALA A 319 -26.94 -3.00 -7.70
N ILE A 320 -26.44 -1.89 -8.25
CA ILE A 320 -27.27 -0.76 -8.73
C ILE A 320 -28.25 -1.23 -9.82
N LYS A 321 -27.79 -1.99 -10.82
CA LYS A 321 -28.66 -2.46 -11.91
C LYS A 321 -29.66 -3.52 -11.47
N ALA A 322 -29.31 -4.39 -10.53
CA ALA A 322 -30.26 -5.31 -9.90
C ALA A 322 -31.36 -4.55 -9.13
N ALA A 323 -31.01 -3.53 -8.36
CA ALA A 323 -31.99 -2.73 -7.62
C ALA A 323 -32.83 -1.83 -8.56
N GLU A 324 -32.24 -1.24 -9.60
CA GLU A 324 -32.99 -0.54 -10.66
C GLU A 324 -34.02 -1.45 -11.34
N TYR A 325 -33.68 -2.71 -11.60
CA TYR A 325 -34.62 -3.67 -12.19
C TYR A 325 -35.82 -3.93 -11.28
N VAL A 326 -35.59 -4.18 -9.98
CA VAL A 326 -36.67 -4.42 -9.00
C VAL A 326 -37.52 -3.17 -8.78
N THR A 327 -36.91 -2.00 -8.64
CA THR A 327 -37.62 -0.73 -8.37
C THR A 327 -38.51 -0.25 -9.51
N LYS A 328 -38.37 -0.82 -10.72
CA LYS A 328 -39.25 -0.57 -11.87
C LYS A 328 -40.48 -1.50 -11.93
N GLN A 329 -40.53 -2.54 -11.10
CA GLN A 329 -41.65 -3.49 -11.11
C GLN A 329 -42.81 -2.96 -10.25
N ALA A 330 -43.76 -2.27 -10.89
CA ALA A 330 -44.89 -1.62 -10.21
C ALA A 330 -45.80 -2.57 -9.39
N PHE A 331 -45.75 -3.88 -9.65
CA PHE A 331 -46.50 -4.91 -8.93
C PHE A 331 -45.77 -5.48 -7.70
N LEU A 332 -44.50 -5.11 -7.48
CA LEU A 332 -43.75 -5.51 -6.28
C LEU A 332 -43.93 -4.46 -5.18
N GLY A 333 -44.37 -4.90 -4.00
CA GLY A 333 -44.35 -4.07 -2.81
C GLY A 333 -42.93 -3.70 -2.37
N ARG A 334 -42.85 -2.83 -1.36
CA ARG A 334 -41.59 -2.18 -0.95
C ARG A 334 -40.81 -2.91 0.14
N ASN A 335 -40.99 -4.21 0.31
CA ASN A 335 -40.21 -4.99 1.29
C ASN A 335 -39.37 -6.10 0.66
N ALA A 336 -38.21 -6.34 1.26
CA ALA A 336 -37.13 -7.14 0.70
C ALA A 336 -36.51 -8.08 1.74
N ALA A 337 -36.05 -9.25 1.30
CA ALA A 337 -35.04 -10.02 2.01
C ALA A 337 -33.78 -10.18 1.16
N ILE A 338 -32.61 -10.12 1.79
CA ILE A 338 -31.29 -10.16 1.15
C ILE A 338 -30.46 -11.24 1.83
N TYR A 339 -29.93 -12.17 1.03
CA TYR A 339 -29.12 -13.27 1.51
C TYR A 339 -27.80 -13.38 0.75
N TYR A 340 -26.70 -13.57 1.48
CA TYR A 340 -25.35 -13.53 0.92
C TYR A 340 -24.39 -14.51 1.62
N THR A 341 -23.33 -14.92 0.95
CA THR A 341 -22.33 -15.86 1.52
C THR A 341 -21.25 -15.15 2.35
N SER A 342 -20.28 -15.92 2.86
CA SER A 342 -19.06 -15.38 3.47
C SER A 342 -18.03 -14.81 2.48
N SER A 343 -18.25 -14.89 1.16
CA SER A 343 -17.33 -14.27 0.20
C SER A 343 -17.34 -12.74 0.35
N SER A 344 -16.16 -12.12 0.27
CA SER A 344 -16.01 -10.66 0.27
C SER A 344 -16.82 -10.02 -0.86
N THR A 345 -16.79 -10.62 -2.07
CA THR A 345 -17.59 -10.16 -3.22
C THR A 345 -19.08 -10.18 -2.93
N ASP A 346 -19.56 -11.23 -2.25
CA ASP A 346 -20.98 -11.43 -2.01
C ASP A 346 -21.50 -10.47 -0.94
N SER A 347 -20.71 -10.26 0.11
CA SER A 347 -21.00 -9.28 1.15
C SER A 347 -21.01 -7.85 0.61
N LEU A 348 -20.06 -7.50 -0.27
CA LEU A 348 -19.98 -6.17 -0.89
C LEU A 348 -21.18 -5.91 -1.81
N LEU A 349 -21.57 -6.88 -2.65
CA LEU A 349 -22.72 -6.72 -3.55
C LEU A 349 -24.03 -6.60 -2.76
N ALA A 350 -24.22 -7.45 -1.75
CA ALA A 350 -25.41 -7.45 -0.91
C ALA A 350 -25.58 -6.13 -0.15
N GLU A 351 -24.51 -5.59 0.44
CA GLU A 351 -24.54 -4.30 1.13
C GLU A 351 -24.79 -3.14 0.15
N ALA A 352 -24.17 -3.14 -1.04
CA ALA A 352 -24.45 -2.15 -2.07
C ALA A 352 -25.91 -2.21 -2.55
N TYR A 353 -26.48 -3.40 -2.74
CA TYR A 353 -27.88 -3.59 -3.15
C TYR A 353 -28.86 -3.08 -2.07
N LYS A 354 -28.62 -3.44 -0.81
CA LYS A 354 -29.35 -2.95 0.37
C LYS A 354 -29.36 -1.41 0.43
N GLN A 355 -28.20 -0.77 0.26
CA GLN A 355 -28.09 0.70 0.31
C GLN A 355 -28.92 1.39 -0.78
N VAL A 356 -28.92 0.84 -2.01
CA VAL A 356 -29.76 1.38 -3.11
C VAL A 356 -31.25 1.23 -2.79
N LEU A 357 -31.67 0.07 -2.26
CA LEU A 357 -33.07 -0.16 -1.88
C LEU A 357 -33.54 0.75 -0.73
N VAL A 358 -32.77 0.85 0.36
CA VAL A 358 -33.10 1.73 1.50
C VAL A 358 -33.22 3.19 1.03
N LYS A 359 -32.30 3.66 0.16
CA LYS A 359 -32.38 4.99 -0.45
C LYS A 359 -33.62 5.20 -1.35
N LYS A 360 -34.25 4.13 -1.82
CA LYS A 360 -35.51 4.15 -2.58
C LYS A 360 -36.75 3.97 -1.70
N GLY A 361 -36.59 3.88 -0.38
CA GLY A 361 -37.68 3.68 0.58
C GLY A 361 -38.25 2.27 0.55
N TYR A 362 -37.36 1.26 0.56
CA TYR A 362 -37.70 -0.14 0.78
C TYR A 362 -37.34 -0.60 2.20
N ASP A 363 -38.22 -1.39 2.79
CA ASP A 363 -38.00 -2.08 4.06
C ASP A 363 -37.16 -3.35 3.84
N ILE A 364 -36.09 -3.52 4.62
CA ILE A 364 -35.22 -4.70 4.56
C ILE A 364 -35.56 -5.61 5.74
N GLU A 365 -36.48 -6.55 5.52
CA GLU A 365 -37.02 -7.49 6.52
C GLU A 365 -35.95 -8.50 6.99
N ALA A 366 -34.98 -8.80 6.12
CA ALA A 366 -33.86 -9.67 6.42
C ALA A 366 -32.62 -9.24 5.61
N PHE A 367 -31.48 -9.11 6.28
CA PHE A 367 -30.16 -8.95 5.67
C PHE A 367 -29.21 -9.96 6.29
N VAL A 368 -29.10 -11.15 5.69
CA VAL A 368 -28.64 -12.34 6.41
C VAL A 368 -27.52 -13.07 5.68
N LYS A 369 -26.40 -13.23 6.39
CA LYS A 369 -25.31 -14.13 6.00
C LYS A 369 -25.76 -15.59 6.10
N VAL A 370 -25.58 -16.34 5.02
CA VAL A 370 -25.96 -17.74 4.88
C VAL A 370 -24.79 -18.60 4.44
N THR A 371 -24.81 -19.87 4.83
CA THR A 371 -23.97 -20.92 4.27
C THR A 371 -24.67 -21.54 3.05
N ALA A 372 -23.94 -22.31 2.24
CA ALA A 372 -24.45 -23.02 1.07
C ALA A 372 -25.33 -24.26 1.45
N ASN A 373 -26.22 -24.11 2.42
CA ASN A 373 -27.21 -25.13 2.81
C ASN A 373 -28.63 -24.53 2.76
N SER A 374 -29.44 -25.03 1.82
CA SER A 374 -30.83 -24.63 1.62
C SER A 374 -31.74 -24.74 2.87
N GLU A 375 -31.41 -25.55 3.86
CA GLU A 375 -32.21 -25.70 5.10
C GLU A 375 -31.91 -24.58 6.10
N VAL A 376 -30.63 -24.25 6.29
CA VAL A 376 -30.18 -23.10 7.09
C VAL A 376 -30.68 -21.79 6.50
N ILE A 377 -30.81 -21.72 5.17
CA ILE A 377 -31.42 -20.57 4.52
C ILE A 377 -32.93 -20.53 4.77
N ALA A 378 -33.63 -21.65 4.60
CA ALA A 378 -35.09 -21.71 4.77
C ALA A 378 -35.55 -21.36 6.20
N SER A 379 -34.75 -21.68 7.22
CA SER A 379 -35.05 -21.32 8.62
C SER A 379 -34.89 -19.83 8.93
N LYS A 380 -34.23 -19.06 8.05
CA LYS A 380 -34.00 -17.62 8.21
C LYS A 380 -34.89 -16.74 7.33
N ILE A 381 -35.89 -17.32 6.67
CA ILE A 381 -36.91 -16.58 5.92
C ILE A 381 -37.93 -16.00 6.91
N PRO A 382 -38.15 -14.67 6.93
CA PRO A 382 -39.20 -14.04 7.73
C PRO A 382 -40.59 -14.60 7.44
N ASP A 383 -41.45 -14.73 8.46
CA ASP A 383 -42.85 -15.15 8.27
C ASP A 383 -43.70 -14.07 7.57
N LYS A 384 -43.28 -12.81 7.63
CA LYS A 384 -43.91 -11.68 6.93
C LYS A 384 -43.77 -11.87 5.41
N LYS A 385 -44.87 -11.71 4.67
CA LYS A 385 -44.88 -11.81 3.19
C LYS A 385 -43.89 -10.81 2.57
N LEU A 386 -42.93 -11.35 1.82
CA LEU A 386 -41.89 -10.60 1.12
C LEU A 386 -42.34 -10.26 -0.30
N SER A 387 -42.08 -9.03 -0.75
CA SER A 387 -42.36 -8.63 -2.13
C SER A 387 -41.27 -9.11 -3.08
N HIS A 388 -40.01 -9.11 -2.66
CA HIS A 388 -38.93 -9.71 -3.43
C HIS A 388 -37.80 -10.25 -2.53
N VAL A 389 -36.98 -11.12 -3.11
CA VAL A 389 -35.82 -11.71 -2.43
C VAL A 389 -34.58 -11.63 -3.32
N PHE A 390 -33.50 -11.09 -2.78
CA PHE A 390 -32.21 -10.98 -3.45
C PHE A 390 -31.23 -12.04 -2.94
N TRP A 391 -30.59 -12.75 -3.88
CA TRP A 391 -29.69 -13.87 -3.62
C TRP A 391 -28.32 -13.60 -4.21
N GLN A 392 -27.35 -13.32 -3.36
CA GLN A 392 -25.94 -13.20 -3.77
C GLN A 392 -25.16 -14.44 -3.30
N LEU A 393 -25.20 -15.48 -4.13
CA LEU A 393 -24.59 -16.78 -3.85
C LEU A 393 -23.60 -17.16 -4.95
N LEU A 394 -22.30 -16.97 -4.74
CA LEU A 394 -21.25 -17.33 -5.70
C LEU A 394 -20.99 -18.85 -5.74
N ILE A 395 -22.03 -19.63 -6.02
CA ILE A 395 -21.99 -21.10 -6.05
C ILE A 395 -22.18 -21.59 -7.49
N LYS A 396 -21.09 -21.57 -8.27
CA LYS A 396 -21.02 -22.05 -9.68
C LYS A 396 -21.46 -23.53 -9.91
N ARG A 397 -21.88 -24.26 -8.87
CA ARG A 397 -22.26 -25.69 -8.92
C ARG A 397 -23.66 -26.03 -8.39
N GLN A 398 -24.48 -25.07 -7.95
CA GLN A 398 -25.72 -25.40 -7.20
C GLN A 398 -26.99 -24.66 -7.65
N ALA A 399 -27.21 -24.51 -8.97
CA ALA A 399 -28.52 -24.12 -9.50
C ALA A 399 -29.68 -24.99 -8.96
N TRP A 400 -29.41 -26.28 -8.67
CA TRP A 400 -30.34 -27.21 -8.03
C TRP A 400 -30.68 -26.91 -6.57
N GLN A 401 -29.77 -26.30 -5.79
CA GLN A 401 -30.12 -25.88 -4.42
C GLN A 401 -30.92 -24.58 -4.44
N CYS A 402 -30.55 -23.65 -5.32
CA CYS A 402 -31.35 -22.44 -5.57
C CYS A 402 -32.78 -22.80 -6.01
N SER A 403 -32.98 -23.82 -6.86
CA SER A 403 -34.33 -24.23 -7.28
C SER A 403 -35.15 -24.92 -6.18
N ARG A 404 -34.54 -25.78 -5.34
CA ARG A 404 -35.20 -26.35 -4.15
C ARG A 404 -35.60 -25.25 -3.14
N LEU A 405 -34.71 -24.30 -2.93
CA LEU A 405 -34.94 -23.18 -2.02
C LEU A 405 -36.01 -22.22 -2.55
N TYR A 406 -35.96 -21.88 -3.84
CA TYR A 406 -36.99 -21.10 -4.53
C TYR A 406 -38.38 -21.73 -4.37
N ARG A 407 -38.50 -23.06 -4.55
CA ARG A 407 -39.76 -23.78 -4.29
C ARG A 407 -40.25 -23.62 -2.84
N LYS A 408 -39.36 -23.72 -1.83
CA LYS A 408 -39.73 -23.51 -0.42
C LYS A 408 -40.19 -22.07 -0.12
N ILE A 409 -39.59 -21.07 -0.78
CA ILE A 409 -39.99 -19.65 -0.66
C ILE A 409 -41.36 -19.43 -1.30
N CYS A 410 -41.57 -19.94 -2.52
CA CYS A 410 -42.87 -19.90 -3.19
C CYS A 410 -43.95 -20.55 -2.32
N GLN A 411 -43.69 -21.74 -1.76
CA GLN A 411 -44.62 -22.46 -0.88
C GLN A 411 -44.96 -21.75 0.45
N ARG A 412 -44.21 -20.71 0.85
CA ARG A 412 -44.47 -19.92 2.07
C ARG A 412 -45.10 -18.55 1.81
N HIS A 413 -45.04 -18.02 0.59
CA HIS A 413 -45.40 -16.61 0.32
C HIS A 413 -46.26 -16.35 -0.94
N LEU A 414 -46.38 -17.34 -1.84
CA LEU A 414 -47.40 -17.37 -2.89
C LEU A 414 -48.61 -18.17 -2.37
#